data_AF-A0A7W1RYJ0-F1
#
_entry.id   AF-A0A7W1RYJ0-F1
#
_cell.length_a   1.000
_cell.length_b   1.000
_cell.length_c   1.000
_cell.angle_alpha   90.00
_cell.angle_beta   90.00
_cell.angle_gamma   90.00
#
_symmetry.space_group_name_H-M   'P 1'
#
loop_
_entity.id
_entity.type
_entity.pdbx_description
1 polymer ?
#
loop_
_entity_poly.entity_id
_entity_poly.type
_entity_poly.pdbx_seq_one_letter_code
_entity_poly.pdbx_strand_id
1 'polypeptide(L)'
;MATPASFLSIDVGRNSLSLVLLGAGGEVIATLSRAYASEVQAAVDPQDWWRAARTAIKELLRRSHRSAASIRSIGLTGESGGFVALDKDGKALCPTVIGPDPRAEPYAEQLVRQVGARNMLNLASSLPTSASTAAKLLWLRDHEKRVWHDLAHVLPPKDFLRFRLTDVLA
;
A
#
# COMPACT_ATOMS: atom_id res chain seq x y z
N MET A 1 -31.38 -6.28 20.50
CA MET A 1 -30.67 -7.38 19.82
C MET A 1 -29.23 -6.94 19.57
N ALA A 2 -28.23 -7.79 19.83
CA ALA A 2 -26.83 -7.48 19.54
C ALA A 2 -26.64 -7.31 18.03
N THR A 3 -25.86 -6.31 17.60
CA THR A 3 -25.54 -6.13 16.18
C THR A 3 -24.69 -7.32 15.71
N PRO A 4 -25.07 -8.02 14.63
CA PRO A 4 -24.30 -9.16 14.12
C PRO A 4 -22.87 -8.75 13.79
N ALA A 5 -21.89 -9.57 14.19
CA ALA A 5 -20.48 -9.32 13.92
C ALA A 5 -20.21 -9.25 12.41
N SER A 6 -19.24 -8.43 12.02
CA SER A 6 -18.78 -8.24 10.65
C SER A 6 -17.26 -8.11 10.59
N PHE A 7 -16.69 -8.36 9.41
CA PHE A 7 -15.26 -8.25 9.15
C PHE A 7 -15.05 -7.42 7.90
N LEU A 8 -14.14 -6.44 7.96
CA LEU A 8 -13.86 -5.55 6.84
C LEU A 8 -12.55 -5.97 6.17
N SER A 9 -12.55 -6.13 4.86
CA SER A 9 -11.32 -6.23 4.06
C SER A 9 -11.12 -4.95 3.27
N ILE A 10 -9.88 -4.46 3.18
CA ILE A 10 -9.49 -3.34 2.34
C ILE A 10 -8.29 -3.76 1.48
N ASP A 11 -8.43 -3.59 0.17
CA ASP A 11 -7.39 -3.82 -0.83
C ASP A 11 -6.92 -2.50 -1.41
N VAL A 12 -5.63 -2.18 -1.19
CA VAL A 12 -4.94 -1.06 -1.81
C VAL A 12 -4.33 -1.53 -3.13
N GLY A 13 -5.18 -1.59 -4.15
CA GLY A 13 -4.79 -1.98 -5.50
C GLY A 13 -4.01 -0.87 -6.23
N ARG A 14 -3.60 -1.15 -7.47
CA ARG A 14 -2.88 -0.17 -8.30
C ARG A 14 -3.77 0.97 -8.80
N ASN A 15 -4.97 0.61 -9.23
CA ASN A 15 -5.90 1.56 -9.89
C ASN A 15 -7.14 1.85 -9.05
N SER A 16 -7.33 1.13 -7.95
CA SER A 16 -8.51 1.27 -7.11
C SER A 16 -8.27 0.84 -5.67
N LEU A 17 -9.06 1.40 -4.77
CA LEU A 17 -9.27 0.89 -3.43
C LEU A 17 -10.55 0.04 -3.41
N SER A 18 -10.45 -1.21 -2.99
CA SER A 18 -11.61 -2.12 -2.91
C SER A 18 -11.88 -2.54 -1.47
N LEU A 19 -13.14 -2.58 -1.08
CA LEU A 19 -13.59 -2.97 0.25
C LEU A 19 -14.63 -4.07 0.16
N VAL A 20 -14.57 -5.01 1.10
CA VAL A 20 -15.56 -6.06 1.29
C VAL A 20 -15.95 -6.11 2.75
N LEU A 21 -17.26 -6.04 3.04
CA LEU A 21 -17.80 -6.29 4.36
C LEU A 21 -18.38 -7.69 4.40
N LEU A 22 -17.81 -8.54 5.24
CA LEU A 22 -18.24 -9.92 5.46
C LEU A 22 -19.06 -10.00 6.75
N GLY A 23 -20.07 -10.85 6.76
CA GLY A 23 -20.73 -11.24 8.00
C GLY A 23 -20.03 -12.39 8.71
N ALA A 24 -20.55 -12.75 9.88
CA ALA A 24 -19.94 -13.76 10.74
C ALA A 24 -19.91 -15.16 10.11
N GLY A 25 -20.80 -15.46 9.16
CA GLY A 25 -20.84 -16.72 8.42
C GLY A 25 -19.97 -16.75 7.17
N GLY A 26 -19.23 -15.66 6.88
CA GLY A 26 -18.44 -15.50 5.65
C GLY A 26 -19.24 -14.98 4.44
N GLU A 27 -20.51 -14.66 4.63
CA GLU A 27 -21.34 -14.07 3.58
C GLU A 27 -20.92 -12.63 3.26
N VAL A 28 -20.99 -12.25 1.99
CA VAL A 28 -20.70 -10.88 1.56
C VAL A 28 -21.92 -10.00 1.85
N ILE A 29 -21.80 -9.08 2.80
CA ILE A 29 -22.84 -8.11 3.14
C ILE A 29 -22.86 -6.96 2.14
N ALA A 30 -21.67 -6.45 1.80
CA ALA A 30 -21.52 -5.36 0.84
C ALA A 30 -20.11 -5.30 0.27
N THR A 31 -19.99 -4.73 -0.92
CA THR A 31 -18.72 -4.41 -1.56
C THR A 31 -18.71 -2.95 -2.01
N LEU A 32 -17.52 -2.37 -2.12
CA LEU A 32 -17.32 -1.04 -2.68
C LEU A 32 -15.96 -0.99 -3.36
N SER A 33 -15.89 -0.43 -4.57
CA SER A 33 -14.61 -0.13 -5.23
C SER A 33 -14.57 1.35 -5.62
N ARG A 34 -13.41 1.96 -5.45
CA ARG A 34 -13.12 3.36 -5.77
C ARG A 34 -11.90 3.40 -6.67
N ALA A 35 -12.09 3.77 -7.93
CA ALA A 35 -10.96 4.04 -8.80
C ALA A 35 -10.16 5.25 -8.29
N TYR A 36 -8.84 5.21 -8.42
CA TYR A 36 -8.00 6.39 -8.29
C TYR A 36 -8.08 7.19 -9.59
N ALA A 37 -8.02 8.52 -9.50
CA ALA A 37 -8.01 9.40 -10.68
C ALA A 37 -6.67 9.37 -11.46
N SER A 38 -5.79 8.41 -11.15
CA SER A 38 -4.42 8.34 -11.63
C SER A 38 -4.34 7.71 -13.02
N GLU A 39 -3.55 8.31 -13.90
CA GLU A 39 -3.08 7.65 -15.11
C GLU A 39 -2.20 6.44 -14.77
N VAL A 40 -2.04 5.54 -15.73
CA VAL A 40 -1.14 4.39 -15.63
C VAL A 40 0.29 4.89 -15.41
N GLN A 41 0.98 4.40 -14.37
CA GLN A 41 2.34 4.79 -13.95
C GLN A 41 2.51 6.21 -13.35
N ALA A 42 1.42 6.97 -13.14
CA ALA A 42 1.56 8.24 -12.43
C ALA A 42 1.90 8.02 -10.94
N ALA A 43 2.66 8.95 -10.38
CA ALA A 43 2.97 8.93 -8.96
C ALA A 43 1.73 9.30 -8.15
N VAL A 44 1.45 8.52 -7.11
CA VAL A 44 0.28 8.68 -6.24
C VAL A 44 0.71 9.25 -4.91
N ASP A 45 -0.03 10.24 -4.40
CA ASP A 45 0.12 10.72 -3.02
C ASP A 45 -0.44 9.64 -2.07
N PRO A 46 0.37 9.06 -1.15
CA PRO A 46 -0.12 8.07 -0.19
C PRO A 46 -1.32 8.56 0.64
N GLN A 47 -1.44 9.88 0.85
CA GLN A 47 -2.59 10.46 1.56
C GLN A 47 -3.91 10.24 0.82
N ASP A 48 -3.90 10.06 -0.51
CA ASP A 48 -5.10 9.73 -1.27
C ASP A 48 -5.69 8.39 -0.88
N TRP A 49 -4.85 7.38 -0.58
CA TRP A 49 -5.35 6.09 -0.10
C TRP A 49 -6.05 6.23 1.24
N TRP A 50 -5.52 7.05 2.14
CA TRP A 50 -6.15 7.31 3.43
C TRP A 50 -7.47 8.07 3.28
N ARG A 51 -7.50 9.12 2.45
CA ARG A 51 -8.73 9.87 2.13
C ARG A 51 -9.78 8.94 1.52
N ALA A 52 -9.39 8.12 0.55
CA ALA A 52 -10.25 7.15 -0.12
C ALA A 52 -10.79 6.12 0.88
N ALA A 53 -9.95 5.53 1.73
CA ALA A 53 -10.37 4.55 2.72
C ALA A 53 -11.40 5.12 3.70
N ARG A 54 -11.16 6.30 4.27
CA ARG A 54 -12.12 6.94 5.19
C ARG A 54 -13.48 7.15 4.56
N THR A 55 -13.54 7.63 3.32
CA THR A 55 -14.81 7.89 2.63
C THR A 55 -15.48 6.59 2.21
N ALA A 56 -14.71 5.61 1.72
CA ALA A 56 -15.19 4.31 1.28
C ALA A 56 -15.78 3.50 2.44
N ILE A 57 -15.11 3.45 3.60
CA ILE A 57 -15.60 2.75 4.79
C ILE A 57 -16.95 3.32 5.25
N LYS A 58 -17.05 4.66 5.35
CA LYS A 58 -18.30 5.33 5.74
C LYS A 58 -19.44 5.02 4.78
N GLU A 59 -19.14 5.04 3.48
CA GLU A 59 -20.14 4.74 2.47
C GLU A 59 -20.58 3.27 2.49
N LEU A 60 -19.65 2.33 2.61
CA LEU A 60 -19.93 0.90 2.71
C LEU A 60 -20.83 0.59 3.91
N LEU A 61 -20.55 1.18 5.07
CA LEU A 61 -21.37 1.04 6.27
C LEU A 61 -22.77 1.62 6.09
N ARG A 62 -22.88 2.80 5.47
CA ARG A 62 -24.18 3.43 5.16
C ARG A 62 -25.01 2.56 4.22
N ARG A 63 -24.42 2.03 3.15
CA ARG A 63 -25.09 1.18 2.14
C ARG A 63 -25.51 -0.18 2.71
N SER A 64 -24.74 -0.72 3.65
CA SER A 64 -25.01 -2.03 4.28
C SER A 64 -25.91 -1.96 5.52
N HIS A 65 -26.29 -0.76 5.94
CA HIS A 65 -27.01 -0.52 7.20
C HIS A 65 -26.31 -1.15 8.42
N ARG A 66 -24.97 -1.17 8.41
CA ARG A 66 -24.13 -1.69 9.51
C ARG A 66 -23.51 -0.57 10.32
N SER A 67 -23.35 -0.81 11.61
CA SER A 67 -22.61 0.07 12.52
C SER A 67 -21.11 -0.24 12.43
N ALA A 68 -20.25 0.77 12.56
CA ALA A 68 -18.82 0.55 12.71
C ALA A 68 -18.50 -0.35 13.93
N ALA A 69 -19.33 -0.30 14.98
CA ALA A 69 -19.18 -1.12 16.18
C ALA A 69 -19.39 -2.63 15.92
N SER A 70 -19.96 -3.01 14.77
CA SER A 70 -20.09 -4.42 14.40
C SER A 70 -18.83 -5.00 13.76
N ILE A 71 -17.90 -4.15 13.31
CA ILE A 71 -16.63 -4.59 12.72
C ILE A 71 -15.72 -5.11 13.83
N ARG A 72 -15.43 -6.41 13.81
CA ARG A 72 -14.57 -7.06 14.82
C ARG A 72 -13.11 -7.08 14.42
N SER A 73 -12.81 -7.05 13.12
CA SER A 73 -11.44 -6.94 12.61
C SER A 73 -11.41 -6.31 11.21
N ILE A 74 -10.22 -5.83 10.84
CA ILE A 74 -9.92 -5.29 9.52
C ILE A 74 -8.76 -6.08 8.92
N GLY A 75 -8.97 -6.69 7.75
CA GLY A 75 -7.93 -7.29 6.92
C GLY A 75 -7.42 -6.30 5.88
N LEU A 76 -6.11 -6.26 5.66
CA LEU A 76 -5.47 -5.38 4.69
C LEU A 76 -4.68 -6.18 3.66
N THR A 77 -4.90 -5.88 2.40
CA THR A 77 -4.13 -6.38 1.26
C THR A 77 -3.79 -5.21 0.33
N GLY A 78 -2.83 -5.42 -0.56
CA GLY A 78 -2.44 -4.41 -1.53
C GLY A 78 -1.18 -4.77 -2.30
N GLU A 79 -0.88 -3.94 -3.30
CA GLU A 79 0.26 -4.17 -4.18
C GLU A 79 1.60 -3.95 -3.47
N SER A 80 2.58 -4.81 -3.73
CA SER A 80 3.93 -4.78 -3.12
C SER A 80 4.99 -4.07 -3.97
N GLY A 81 4.62 -3.59 -5.16
CA GLY A 81 5.51 -2.93 -6.11
C GLY A 81 5.64 -1.42 -5.88
N GLY A 82 4.90 -0.82 -4.95
CA GLY A 82 5.09 0.55 -4.47
C GLY A 82 5.62 0.60 -3.04
N PHE A 83 6.12 1.77 -2.61
CA PHE A 83 6.49 2.00 -1.22
C PHE A 83 6.18 3.44 -0.79
N VAL A 84 5.98 3.65 0.50
CA VAL A 84 5.80 4.97 1.09
C VAL A 84 7.05 5.30 1.90
N ALA A 85 7.75 6.35 1.48
CA ALA A 85 8.83 6.97 2.23
C ALA A 85 8.24 7.85 3.34
N LEU A 86 8.55 7.53 4.59
CA LEU A 86 8.13 8.28 5.77
C LEU A 86 9.33 8.90 6.50
N ASP A 87 9.13 10.09 7.04
CA ASP A 87 10.05 10.64 8.05
C ASP A 87 9.86 10.00 9.43
N LYS A 88 10.69 10.42 10.38
CA LYS A 88 10.66 9.96 11.78
C LYS A 88 9.32 10.22 12.50
N ASP A 89 8.53 11.16 11.99
CA ASP A 89 7.23 11.57 12.55
C ASP A 89 6.07 10.88 11.80
N GLY A 90 6.38 9.95 10.88
CA GLY A 90 5.40 9.18 10.12
C GLY A 90 4.74 9.94 8.97
N LYS A 91 5.30 11.09 8.55
CA LYS A 91 4.78 11.87 7.43
C LYS A 91 5.37 11.37 6.11
N ALA A 92 4.49 11.21 5.12
CA ALA A 92 4.90 10.86 3.75
C ALA A 92 5.75 11.97 3.14
N LEU A 93 6.94 11.60 2.65
CA LEU A 93 7.95 12.52 2.14
C LEU A 93 7.77 12.85 0.65
N CYS A 94 7.25 11.91 -0.13
CA CYS A 94 7.04 12.08 -1.56
C CYS A 94 5.89 11.19 -2.09
N PRO A 95 5.35 11.50 -3.27
CA PRO A 95 4.52 10.57 -4.03
C PRO A 95 5.27 9.27 -4.36
N THR A 96 4.53 8.20 -4.65
CA THR A 96 5.08 6.90 -5.02
C THR A 96 4.46 6.34 -6.29
N VAL A 97 5.27 5.68 -7.11
CA VAL A 97 4.80 4.90 -8.26
C VAL A 97 4.48 3.48 -7.80
N ILE A 98 3.26 3.02 -8.06
CA ILE A 98 2.85 1.62 -7.83
C ILE A 98 3.21 0.79 -9.07
N GLY A 99 3.84 -0.38 -8.88
CA GLY A 99 4.27 -1.27 -9.98
C GLY A 99 5.59 -0.87 -10.62
N PRO A 100 5.89 -1.29 -11.87
CA PRO A 100 7.16 -0.97 -12.52
C PRO A 100 7.38 0.53 -12.70
N ASP A 101 8.58 1.01 -12.34
CA ASP A 101 9.05 2.38 -12.60
C ASP A 101 10.27 2.34 -13.53
N PRO A 102 10.18 2.81 -14.78
CA PRO A 102 11.29 2.75 -15.74
C PRO A 102 12.58 3.43 -15.22
N ARG A 103 12.46 4.41 -14.33
CA ARG A 103 13.61 5.10 -13.72
C ARG A 103 14.45 4.18 -12.85
N ALA A 104 13.84 3.11 -12.32
CA ALA A 104 14.49 2.12 -11.46
C ALA A 104 15.09 0.93 -12.24
N GLU A 105 14.89 0.84 -13.56
CA GLU A 105 15.41 -0.27 -14.35
C GLU A 105 16.95 -0.39 -14.28
N PRO A 106 17.75 0.69 -14.45
CA PRO A 106 19.21 0.60 -14.36
C PRO A 106 19.69 0.12 -12.97
N TYR A 107 18.90 0.41 -11.93
CA TYR A 107 19.16 0.03 -10.55
C TYR A 107 18.83 -1.44 -10.27
N ALA A 108 17.78 -1.97 -10.90
CA ALA A 108 17.48 -3.40 -10.83
C ALA A 108 18.62 -4.23 -11.47
N GLU A 109 19.11 -3.82 -12.63
CA GLU A 109 20.27 -4.46 -13.26
C GLU A 109 21.54 -4.32 -12.40
N GLN A 110 21.76 -3.14 -11.82
CA GLN A 110 22.88 -2.91 -10.92
C GLN A 110 22.85 -3.87 -9.73
N LEU A 111 21.68 -4.07 -9.12
CA LEU A 111 21.50 -5.01 -8.02
C LEU A 111 21.86 -6.45 -8.43
N VAL A 112 21.45 -6.89 -9.62
CA VAL A 112 21.84 -8.20 -10.16
C VAL A 112 23.35 -8.30 -10.37
N ARG A 113 23.98 -7.25 -10.92
CA ARG A 113 25.45 -7.21 -11.13
C ARG A 113 26.23 -7.24 -9.82
N GLN A 114 25.75 -6.55 -8.79
CA GLN A 114 26.44 -6.41 -7.51
C GLN A 114 26.27 -7.61 -6.58
N VAL A 115 25.05 -8.15 -6.48
CA VAL A 115 24.76 -9.27 -5.57
C VAL A 115 24.94 -10.63 -6.26
N GLY A 116 24.73 -10.67 -7.58
CA GLY A 116 24.73 -11.89 -8.38
C GLY A 116 23.36 -12.55 -8.45
N ALA A 117 22.96 -12.99 -9.66
CA ALA A 117 21.64 -13.57 -9.92
C ALA A 117 21.31 -14.78 -9.02
N ARG A 118 22.27 -15.69 -8.82
CA ARG A 118 22.07 -16.88 -7.96
C ARG A 118 21.81 -16.50 -6.50
N ASN A 119 22.51 -15.51 -5.98
CA ASN A 119 22.32 -15.04 -4.61
C ASN A 119 20.94 -14.38 -4.45
N MET A 120 20.52 -13.57 -5.42
CA MET A 120 19.17 -12.98 -5.43
C MET A 120 18.07 -14.06 -5.42
N LEU A 121 18.21 -15.11 -6.23
CA LEU A 121 17.27 -16.23 -6.23
C LEU A 121 17.27 -16.98 -4.88
N ASN A 122 18.43 -17.15 -4.25
CA ASN A 122 18.51 -17.81 -2.95
C ASN A 122 17.90 -16.96 -1.82
N LEU A 123 18.08 -15.64 -1.85
CA LEU A 123 17.66 -14.72 -0.78
C LEU A 123 16.21 -14.23 -0.93
N ALA A 124 15.77 -13.98 -2.17
CA ALA A 124 14.50 -13.32 -2.48
C ALA A 124 13.60 -14.13 -3.41
N SER A 125 14.03 -15.34 -3.81
CA SER A 125 13.30 -16.25 -4.71
C SER A 125 12.89 -15.62 -6.06
N SER A 126 13.52 -14.49 -6.42
CA SER A 126 13.24 -13.72 -7.62
C SER A 126 14.42 -12.82 -7.97
N LEU A 127 14.50 -12.40 -9.22
CA LEU A 127 15.38 -11.31 -9.63
C LEU A 127 14.69 -9.96 -9.39
N PRO A 128 15.43 -8.93 -8.97
CA PRO A 128 14.86 -7.59 -8.85
C PRO A 128 14.41 -7.08 -10.22
N THR A 129 13.33 -6.31 -10.23
CA THR A 129 12.80 -5.61 -11.40
C THR A 129 12.67 -4.11 -11.09
N SER A 130 12.28 -3.30 -12.06
CA SER A 130 11.89 -1.90 -11.84
C SER A 130 10.70 -1.71 -10.87
N ALA A 131 9.96 -2.78 -10.53
CA ALA A 131 8.93 -2.74 -9.49
C ALA A 131 9.49 -3.02 -8.08
N SER A 132 10.72 -3.53 -7.96
CA SER A 132 11.30 -3.89 -6.67
C SER A 132 11.62 -2.66 -5.83
N THR A 133 11.16 -2.66 -4.57
CA THR A 133 11.40 -1.58 -3.60
C THR A 133 12.89 -1.22 -3.50
N ALA A 134 13.78 -2.21 -3.46
CA ALA A 134 15.23 -1.97 -3.40
C ALA A 134 15.76 -1.15 -4.60
N ALA A 135 15.32 -1.47 -5.83
CA ALA A 135 15.75 -0.76 -7.03
C ALA A 135 15.29 0.70 -7.00
N LYS A 136 14.03 0.94 -6.61
CA LYS A 136 13.48 2.28 -6.51
C LYS A 136 14.09 3.11 -5.38
N LEU A 137 14.47 2.49 -4.26
CA LEU A 137 15.18 3.18 -3.18
C LEU A 137 16.59 3.63 -3.61
N LEU A 138 17.28 2.86 -4.45
CA LEU A 138 18.55 3.29 -5.02
C LEU A 138 18.37 4.50 -5.95
N TRP A 139 17.33 4.49 -6.78
CA TRP A 139 16.98 5.67 -7.59
C TRP A 139 16.70 6.89 -6.70
N LEU A 140 15.88 6.72 -5.64
CA LEU A 140 15.52 7.77 -4.68
C LEU A 140 16.75 8.36 -3.99
N ARG A 141 17.69 7.51 -3.55
CA ARG A 141 18.95 7.93 -2.92
C ARG A 141 19.75 8.86 -3.83
N ASP A 142 19.84 8.51 -5.11
CA ASP A 142 20.72 9.21 -6.05
C ASP A 142 20.08 10.49 -6.59
N HIS A 143 18.75 10.53 -6.71
CA HIS A 143 18.03 11.63 -7.38
C HIS A 143 17.26 12.55 -6.40
N GLU A 144 16.76 12.03 -5.29
CA GLU A 144 15.90 12.75 -4.34
C GLU A 144 16.60 12.92 -2.98
N LYS A 145 17.75 13.61 -2.99
CA LYS A 145 18.65 13.73 -1.84
C LYS A 145 17.97 14.19 -0.55
N ARG A 146 17.02 15.12 -0.64
CA ARG A 146 16.27 15.60 0.52
C ARG A 146 15.35 14.52 1.08
N VAL A 147 14.60 13.83 0.22
CA VAL A 147 13.74 12.72 0.63
C VAL A 147 14.58 11.63 1.27
N TRP A 148 15.72 11.28 0.66
CA TRP A 148 16.63 10.29 1.22
C TRP A 148 17.22 10.69 2.58
N HIS A 149 17.55 11.97 2.76
CA HIS A 149 18.06 12.49 4.03
C HIS A 149 17.02 12.38 5.16
N ASP A 150 15.76 12.71 4.88
CA ASP A 150 14.68 12.70 5.86
C ASP A 150 14.04 11.31 6.05
N LEU A 151 14.40 10.32 5.22
CA LEU A 151 13.81 8.98 5.22
C LEU A 151 14.14 8.21 6.50
N ALA A 152 13.11 7.84 7.26
CA ALA A 152 13.22 7.00 8.45
C ALA A 152 12.56 5.62 8.28
N HIS A 153 11.43 5.55 7.54
CA HIS A 153 10.69 4.30 7.36
C HIS A 153 10.22 4.12 5.90
N VAL A 154 10.15 2.86 5.48
CA VAL A 154 9.64 2.46 4.17
C VAL A 154 8.52 1.43 4.40
N LEU A 155 7.31 1.76 3.96
CA LEU A 155 6.15 0.87 4.12
C LEU A 155 5.53 0.53 2.75
N PRO A 156 5.10 -0.72 2.51
CA PRO A 156 4.18 -1.02 1.42
C PRO A 156 2.87 -0.23 1.54
N PRO A 157 2.14 0.03 0.44
CA PRO A 157 0.87 0.78 0.44
C PRO A 157 -0.16 0.30 1.47
N LYS A 158 -0.34 -1.02 1.61
CA LYS A 158 -1.26 -1.61 2.60
C LYS A 158 -0.82 -1.34 4.04
N ASP A 159 0.49 -1.30 4.29
CA ASP A 159 1.06 -1.13 5.63
C ASP A 159 1.10 0.35 6.02
N PHE A 160 1.20 1.25 5.05
CA PHE A 160 0.88 2.66 5.28
C PHE A 160 -0.57 2.82 5.75
N LEU A 161 -1.53 2.15 5.10
CA LEU A 161 -2.92 2.21 5.56
C LEU A 161 -3.11 1.62 6.96
N ARG A 162 -2.41 0.52 7.26
CA ARG A 162 -2.33 -0.06 8.61
C ARG A 162 -1.84 0.97 9.62
N PHE A 163 -0.71 1.60 9.35
CA PHE A 163 -0.14 2.64 10.20
C PHE A 163 -1.14 3.79 10.43
N ARG A 164 -1.84 4.25 9.40
CA ARG A 164 -2.87 5.30 9.54
C ARG A 164 -4.11 4.89 10.35
N LEU A 165 -4.38 3.60 10.44
CA LEU A 165 -5.49 3.06 11.23
C LEU A 165 -5.13 2.82 12.69
N THR A 166 -3.85 2.60 12.99
CA THR A 166 -3.41 2.14 14.31
C THR A 166 -2.41 3.06 15.01
N ASP A 167 -1.81 4.02 14.28
CA ASP A 167 -0.65 4.80 14.70
C ASP A 167 0.55 3.94 15.13
N VAL A 168 0.63 2.69 14.65
CA VAL A 168 1.72 1.74 14.94
C VAL A 168 2.51 1.44 13.66
N LEU A 169 3.77 1.89 13.65
CA LEU A 169 4.79 1.41 12.72
C LEU A 169 5.26 0.05 13.24
N ALA A 170 5.05 -1.01 12.46
CA ALA A 170 5.48 -2.36 12.80
C ALA A 170 6.37 -2.90 11.68
#